data_AF-A0AAE2Y1F9-F1
#
_entry.id   AF-A0AAE2Y1F9-F1
#
_cell.length_a   1.000
_cell.length_b   1.000
_cell.length_c   1.000
_cell.angle_alpha   90.00
_cell.angle_beta   90.00
_cell.angle_gamma   90.00
#
_symmetry.space_group_name_H-M   'P 1'
#
loop_
_entity.id
_entity.type
_entity.pdbx_description
1 polymer ?
#
loop_
_entity_poly.entity_id
_entity_poly.type
_entity_poly.pdbx_seq_one_letter_code
_entity_poly.pdbx_strand_id
1 'polypeptide(L)'
;MTEKSIVITMRLSRRDLEKIEAVRDLENVDRTTLLKDFIEDGLRRRVIQIYKNGKLTASRASEILKIPLREFLEMLESEGVAVNWNSETVKGYLREKYRE
;
A
#
# COMPACT_ATOMS: atom_id res chain seq x y z
N MET A 1 -11.28 -3.12 20.36
CA MET A 1 -11.82 -4.38 19.80
C MET A 1 -10.62 -5.26 19.49
N THR A 2 -10.50 -6.44 20.09
CA THR A 2 -9.39 -7.36 19.81
C THR A 2 -9.51 -7.80 18.35
N GLU A 3 -8.57 -7.40 17.50
CA GLU A 3 -8.56 -7.80 16.11
C GLU A 3 -8.49 -9.33 16.05
N LYS A 4 -9.49 -9.94 15.42
CA LYS A 4 -9.58 -11.41 15.35
C LYS A 4 -8.49 -11.89 14.39
N SER A 5 -7.56 -12.69 14.88
CA SER A 5 -6.50 -13.25 14.03
C SER A 5 -7.10 -14.21 13.00
N ILE A 6 -6.66 -14.08 11.75
CA ILE A 6 -7.03 -14.96 10.64
C ILE A 6 -5.81 -15.83 10.33
N VAL A 7 -6.01 -17.15 10.28
CA VAL A 7 -4.94 -18.10 9.93
C VAL A 7 -4.94 -18.34 8.43
N ILE A 8 -3.80 -18.09 7.79
CA ILE A 8 -3.57 -18.37 6.38
C ILE A 8 -2.46 -19.42 6.28
N THR A 9 -2.76 -20.59 5.70
CA THR A 9 -1.77 -21.63 5.45
C THR A 9 -1.32 -21.56 3.98
N MET A 10 -0.03 -21.35 3.75
CA MET A 10 0.56 -21.33 2.42
C MET A 10 1.71 -22.33 2.30
N ARG A 11 1.87 -22.89 1.09
CA ARG A 11 3.03 -23.73 0.76
C ARG A 11 4.13 -22.84 0.19
N LEU A 12 5.32 -22.94 0.77
CA LEU A 12 6.52 -22.27 0.28
C LEU A 12 7.51 -23.30 -0.26
N SER A 13 8.23 -22.93 -1.31
CA SER A 13 9.35 -23.74 -1.76
C SER A 13 10.48 -23.68 -0.72
N ARG A 14 11.33 -24.70 -0.68
CA ARG A 14 12.51 -24.70 0.20
C ARG A 14 13.40 -23.47 -0.04
N ARG A 15 13.56 -23.10 -1.31
CA ARG A 15 14.34 -21.93 -1.74
C ARG A 15 13.78 -20.61 -1.21
N ASP A 16 12.46 -20.46 -1.15
CA ASP A 16 11.84 -19.23 -0.64
C ASP A 16 11.97 -19.15 0.89
N LEU A 17 11.80 -20.28 1.58
CA LEU A 17 12.03 -20.34 3.02
C LEU A 17 13.47 -19.95 3.37
N GLU A 18 14.47 -20.47 2.64
CA GLU A 18 15.89 -20.12 2.86
C GLU A 18 16.15 -18.61 2.72
N LYS A 19 15.53 -17.95 1.73
CA LYS A 19 15.65 -16.48 1.58
C LYS A 19 15.01 -15.73 2.74
N ILE A 20 13.83 -16.16 3.19
CA ILE A 20 13.11 -15.53 4.30
C ILE A 20 13.94 -15.64 5.59
N GLU A 21 14.49 -16.82 5.89
CA GLU A 21 15.33 -17.03 7.08
C GLU A 21 16.61 -16.21 7.02
N ALA A 22 17.25 -16.08 5.85
CA ALA A 22 18.43 -15.25 5.70
C ALA A 22 18.15 -13.77 6.01
N VAL A 23 17.03 -13.22 5.53
CA VAL A 23 16.64 -11.83 5.85
C VAL A 23 16.27 -11.70 7.32
N ARG A 24 15.55 -12.67 7.88
CA ARG A 24 15.20 -12.71 9.31
C ARG A 24 16.43 -12.60 10.19
N ASP A 25 17.47 -13.37 9.88
CA ASP A 25 18.71 -13.39 10.66
C ASP A 25 19.50 -12.08 10.53
N LEU A 26 19.44 -11.42 9.36
CA LEU A 26 20.06 -10.10 9.14
C LEU A 26 19.33 -8.98 9.88
N GLU A 27 18.01 -9.01 9.91
CA GLU A 27 17.17 -7.98 10.54
C GLU A 27 16.91 -8.24 12.04
N ASN A 28 17.24 -9.44 12.52
CA ASN A 28 17.05 -9.89 13.91
C ASN A 28 15.59 -9.71 14.40
N VAL A 29 14.64 -10.12 13.56
CA VAL A 29 13.20 -10.09 13.83
C VAL A 29 12.61 -11.50 13.87
N ASP A 30 11.42 -11.68 14.43
CA ASP A 30 10.76 -12.99 14.35
C ASP A 30 10.13 -13.22 12.96
N ARG A 31 9.91 -14.50 12.62
CA ARG A 31 9.36 -14.89 11.30
C ARG A 31 7.98 -14.28 11.04
N THR A 32 7.14 -14.13 12.04
CA THR A 32 5.78 -13.61 11.86
C THR A 32 5.83 -12.12 11.55
N THR A 33 6.65 -11.36 12.27
CA THR A 33 6.86 -9.94 12.02
C THR A 33 7.40 -9.72 10.60
N LEU A 34 8.46 -10.42 10.22
CA LEU A 34 9.02 -10.30 8.86
C LEU A 34 8.00 -10.63 7.76
N LEU A 35 7.21 -11.69 7.93
CA LEU A 35 6.19 -12.06 6.95
C LEU A 35 5.07 -11.03 6.86
N LYS A 36 4.68 -10.40 7.98
CA LYS A 36 3.69 -9.31 7.97
C LYS A 36 4.24 -8.10 7.22
N ASP A 37 5.49 -7.72 7.48
CA ASP A 37 6.15 -6.61 6.80
C ASP A 37 6.23 -6.86 5.29
N PHE A 38 6.60 -8.06 4.87
CA PHE A 38 6.59 -8.44 3.45
C PHE A 38 5.21 -8.36 2.80
N ILE A 39 4.15 -8.71 3.54
CA ILE A 39 2.77 -8.60 3.05
C ILE A 39 2.40 -7.12 2.90
N GLU A 40 2.67 -6.29 3.91
CA GLU A 40 2.36 -4.86 3.87
C GLU A 40 3.11 -4.14 2.74
N ASP A 41 4.41 -4.38 2.62
CA ASP A 41 5.23 -3.83 1.54
C ASP A 41 4.79 -4.33 0.16
N GLY A 42 4.48 -5.62 0.06
CA GLY A 42 3.98 -6.23 -1.17
C GLY A 42 2.65 -5.63 -1.63
N LEU A 43 1.72 -5.40 -0.68
CA LEU A 43 0.44 -4.74 -0.92
C LEU A 43 0.65 -3.29 -1.34
N ARG A 44 1.45 -2.51 -0.59
CA ARG A 44 1.78 -1.12 -0.88
C ARG A 44 2.30 -0.97 -2.31
N ARG A 45 3.35 -1.72 -2.66
CA ARG A 45 3.96 -1.68 -3.99
C ARG A 45 2.95 -2.00 -5.09
N ARG A 46 2.12 -3.03 -4.92
CA ARG A 46 1.10 -3.41 -5.91
C ARG A 46 0.04 -2.34 -6.09
N VAL A 47 -0.48 -1.76 -5.00
CA VAL A 47 -1.49 -0.70 -5.06
C VAL A 47 -0.94 0.53 -5.78
N ILE A 48 0.29 0.95 -5.46
CA ILE A 48 0.94 2.08 -6.12
C ILE A 48 1.13 1.81 -7.62
N GLN A 49 1.54 0.60 -8.01
CA GLN A 49 1.68 0.25 -9.44
C GLN A 49 0.34 0.30 -10.18
N ILE A 50 -0.75 -0.17 -9.55
CA ILE A 50 -2.08 -0.09 -10.16
C ILE A 50 -2.55 1.37 -10.27
N TYR A 51 -2.26 2.21 -9.27
CA TYR A 51 -2.51 3.65 -9.30
C TYR A 51 -1.73 4.33 -10.44
N LYS A 52 -0.42 4.07 -10.57
CA LYS A 52 0.43 4.57 -11.65
C LYS A 52 -0.11 4.23 -13.04
N ASN A 53 -0.72 3.05 -13.18
CA ASN A 53 -1.35 2.60 -14.43
C ASN A 53 -2.74 3.23 -14.68
N GLY A 54 -3.19 4.18 -13.86
CA GLY A 54 -4.47 4.87 -14.01
C GLY A 54 -5.70 4.01 -13.65
N LYS A 55 -5.49 2.83 -13.07
CA LYS A 55 -6.57 1.87 -12.76
C LYS A 55 -7.19 2.10 -11.37
N LEU A 56 -6.60 2.97 -10.55
CA LEU A 56 -7.10 3.36 -9.24
C LEU A 56 -7.02 4.88 -9.07
N THR A 57 -8.00 5.43 -8.33
CA THR A 57 -7.92 6.80 -7.80
C THR A 57 -7.12 6.80 -6.50
N ALA A 58 -6.64 7.97 -6.07
CA ALA A 58 -5.90 8.10 -4.81
C ALA A 58 -6.78 7.70 -3.61
N SER A 59 -8.06 8.10 -3.61
CA SER A 59 -9.03 7.70 -2.59
C SER A 59 -9.20 6.19 -2.52
N ARG A 60 -9.36 5.53 -3.68
CA ARG A 60 -9.56 4.07 -3.69
C ARG A 60 -8.30 3.33 -3.25
N ALA A 61 -7.12 3.85 -3.61
CA ALA A 61 -5.85 3.28 -3.18
C ALA A 61 -5.65 3.41 -1.66
N SER A 62 -5.97 4.57 -1.07
CA SER A 62 -5.87 4.77 0.39
C SER A 62 -6.84 3.87 1.17
N GLU A 63 -8.06 3.69 0.66
CA GLU A 63 -9.03 2.74 1.23
C GLU A 63 -8.52 1.29 1.24
N ILE A 64 -7.91 0.83 0.14
CA ILE A 64 -7.37 -0.53 0.03
C ILE A 64 -6.24 -0.75 1.03
N LEU A 65 -5.36 0.24 1.17
CA LEU A 65 -4.25 0.21 2.13
C LEU A 65 -4.69 0.52 3.58
N LYS A 66 -5.97 0.87 3.79
CA LYS A 66 -6.53 1.27 5.09
C LYS A 66 -5.78 2.43 5.78
N ILE A 67 -5.28 3.37 4.99
CA ILE A 67 -4.61 4.57 5.47
C ILE A 67 -5.42 5.82 5.11
N PRO A 68 -5.27 6.94 5.85
CA PRO A 68 -5.85 8.21 5.45
C PRO A 68 -5.38 8.64 4.06
N LEU A 69 -6.26 9.30 3.29
CA LEU A 69 -5.91 9.81 1.95
C LEU A 69 -4.65 10.69 1.99
N ARG A 70 -4.49 11.53 3.00
CA ARG A 70 -3.30 12.37 3.19
C ARG A 70 -2.03 11.53 3.24
N GLU A 71 -2.02 10.46 4.03
CA GLU A 71 -0.86 9.57 4.16
C GLU A 71 -0.52 8.89 2.84
N PHE A 72 -1.54 8.49 2.07
CA PHE A 72 -1.31 7.96 0.73
C PHE A 72 -0.70 9.01 -0.22
N LEU A 73 -1.13 10.28 -0.16
CA LEU A 73 -0.55 11.34 -0.99
C LEU A 73 0.91 11.64 -0.62
N GLU A 74 1.24 11.67 0.68
CA GLU A 74 2.61 11.83 1.17
C GLU A 74 3.51 10.64 0.75
N MET A 75 2.94 9.43 0.72
CA MET A 75 3.61 8.24 0.21
C MET A 75 3.92 8.35 -1.29
N LEU A 76 2.99 8.86 -2.10
CA LEU A 76 3.25 9.09 -3.53
C LEU A 76 4.37 10.11 -3.74
N GLU A 77 4.40 11.18 -2.95
CA GLU A 77 5.45 12.21 -3.01
C GLU A 77 6.83 11.64 -2.67
N SER A 78 6.94 10.87 -1.58
CA SER A 78 8.21 10.25 -1.17
C SER A 78 8.74 9.22 -2.17
N GLU A 79 7.85 8.54 -2.91
CA GLU A 79 8.21 7.60 -3.98
C GLU A 79 8.39 8.26 -5.37
N GLY A 80 8.33 9.59 -5.46
CA GLY A 80 8.49 10.34 -6.72
C GLY A 80 7.37 10.08 -7.74
N VAL A 81 6.18 9.72 -7.25
CA VAL A 81 5.02 9.40 -8.08
C VAL A 81 4.17 10.64 -8.26
N ALA A 82 4.02 11.10 -9.50
CA ALA A 82 3.15 12.21 -9.79
C ALA A 82 1.72 11.90 -9.33
N VAL A 83 1.15 12.78 -8.51
CA VAL A 83 -0.26 12.70 -8.15
C VAL A 83 -1.06 12.89 -9.44
N ASN A 84 -1.79 11.85 -9.83
CA ASN A 84 -2.73 11.91 -10.93
C ASN A 84 -3.92 12.77 -10.50
N TRP A 85 -3.76 14.08 -10.62
CA TRP A 85 -4.84 15.04 -10.53
C TRP A 85 -5.71 14.83 -11.76
N ASN A 86 -6.73 13.98 -11.64
CA ASN A 86 -7.78 13.98 -12.64
C ASN A 86 -8.38 15.40 -12.65
N SER A 87 -8.11 16.13 -13.73
CA SER A 87 -8.51 17.53 -13.88
C SER A 87 -10.02 17.71 -13.71
N GLU A 88 -10.82 16.67 -13.99
CA GLU A 88 -12.27 16.70 -13.76
C GLU A 88 -12.63 16.71 -12.28
N THR A 89 -11.90 15.95 -11.44
CA THR A 89 -12.10 15.94 -9.98
C THR A 89 -11.72 17.27 -9.36
N VAL A 90 -10.60 17.86 -9.81
CA VAL A 90 -10.16 19.19 -9.36
C VAL A 90 -11.16 20.26 -9.81
N LYS A 91 -11.63 20.21 -11.06
CA LYS A 91 -12.66 21.13 -11.58
C LYS A 91 -14.01 20.98 -10.87
N GLY A 92 -14.37 19.77 -10.45
CA GLY A 92 -15.58 19.52 -9.65
C GLY A 92 -15.49 20.17 -8.27
N TYR A 93 -14.37 19.93 -7.57
CA TYR A 93 -14.10 20.54 -6.26
C TYR A 93 -14.07 22.07 -6.31
N LEU A 94 -13.40 22.64 -7.33
CA LEU A 94 -13.34 24.09 -7.50
C LEU A 94 -14.71 24.70 -7.79
N ARG A 95 -15.54 24.05 -8.62
CA ARG A 95 -16.92 24.49 -8.89
C ARG A 95 -17.82 24.43 -7.67
N GLU A 96 -17.64 23.43 -6.82
CA GLU A 96 -18.45 23.28 -5.60
C GLU A 96 -18.06 24.29 -4.53
N LYS A 97 -16.77 24.59 -4.40
CA LYS A 97 -16.22 25.47 -3.37
C LYS A 97 -16.23 26.96 -3.71
N TYR A 98 -16.14 27.31 -4.99
CA TYR A 98 -16.03 28.69 -5.47
C TYR A 98 -17.11 29.04 -6.48
N ARG A 99 -18.37 28.70 -6.22
CA ARG A 99 -19.49 29.18 -7.05
C ARG A 99 -19.43 30.70 -7.20
N GLU A 100 -19.13 31.17 -8.41
CA GLU A 100 -19.83 32.31 -9.03
C GLU A 100 -20.99 31.75 -9.85
#